data_AF-A0AAD0RRV4-F1
#
_entry.id   AF-A0AAD0RRV4-F1
#
_cell.length_a   1.000
_cell.length_b   1.000
_cell.length_c   1.000
_cell.angle_alpha   90.00
_cell.angle_beta   90.00
_cell.angle_gamma   90.00
#
_symmetry.space_group_name_H-M   'P 1'
#
loop_
_entity.id
_entity.type
_entity.pdbx_description
1 polymer ?
#
loop_
_entity_poly.entity_id
_entity_poly.type
_entity_poly.pdbx_seq_one_letter_code
_entity_poly.pdbx_strand_id
1 'polypeptide(L)' 'MARPSLSSPIHQLYTADQFRQLLASAVANAAGRPWDEQFISDLAQRYQQHGQEMLISILQRHQLTRIAGA' A
#
# COMPACT_ATOMS: atom_id res chain seq x y z
N MET A 1 -4.54 5.13 -27.66
CA MET A 1 -5.26 4.66 -26.46
C MET A 1 -4.22 4.30 -25.41
N ALA A 2 -4.03 5.14 -24.39
CA ALA A 2 -3.09 4.83 -23.31
C ALA A 2 -3.71 3.72 -22.45
N ARG A 3 -3.10 2.53 -22.42
CA ARG A 3 -3.49 1.48 -21.46
C ARG A 3 -3.35 2.09 -20.07
N PRO A 4 -4.37 2.05 -19.20
CA PRO A 4 -4.19 2.53 -17.84
C PRO A 4 -3.02 1.75 -17.25
N SER A 5 -1.98 2.45 -16.84
CA SER A 5 -0.86 1.84 -16.15
C SER A 5 -1.44 1.14 -14.92
N LEU A 6 -1.37 -0.19 -14.92
CA LEU A 6 -1.88 -1.03 -13.83
C LEU A 6 -1.16 -0.75 -12.49
N SER A 7 -0.07 0.02 -12.55
CA SER A 7 0.74 0.45 -11.42
C SER A 7 1.06 1.94 -11.56
N SER A 8 1.05 2.67 -10.45
CA SER A 8 1.41 4.08 -10.38
C SER A 8 2.39 4.32 -9.23
N PRO A 9 3.26 5.34 -9.32
CA PRO A 9 4.15 5.69 -8.22
C PRO A 9 3.35 6.13 -7.00
N ILE A 10 3.80 5.76 -5.81
CA ILE A 10 3.14 6.18 -4.57
C ILE A 10 3.11 7.71 -4.47
N HIS A 11 4.18 8.42 -4.83
CA HIS A 11 4.20 9.89 -4.80
C HIS A 11 3.11 10.58 -5.65
N GLN A 12 2.58 9.91 -6.68
CA GLN A 12 1.50 10.47 -7.50
C GLN A 12 0.12 10.24 -6.90
N LEU A 13 -0.01 9.27 -6.00
CA LEU A 13 -1.29 8.88 -5.40
C LEU A 13 -1.43 9.40 -3.97
N TYR A 14 -0.33 9.41 -3.21
CA TYR A 14 -0.32 9.70 -1.79
C TYR A 14 0.92 10.51 -1.42
N THR A 15 0.76 11.43 -0.47
CA THR A 15 1.90 12.03 0.22
C THR A 15 2.56 11.00 1.15
N ALA A 16 3.83 11.21 1.52
CA ALA A 16 4.54 10.31 2.42
C ALA A 16 3.79 10.12 3.75
N ASP A 17 3.21 11.20 4.28
CA ASP A 17 2.46 11.18 5.53
C ASP A 17 1.17 10.38 5.40
N GLN A 18 0.35 10.67 4.37
CA GLN A 18 -0.88 9.92 4.10
C GLN A 18 -0.62 8.43 3.91
N PHE A 19 0.43 8.07 3.18
CA PHE A 19 0.76 6.67 2.96
C PHE A 19 1.21 5.97 4.24
N ARG A 20 1.98 6.64 5.09
CA ARG A 20 2.37 6.13 6.42
C ARG A 20 1.16 5.93 7.33
N GLN A 21 0.22 6.87 7.35
CA GLN A 21 -1.02 6.73 8.10
C GLN A 21 -1.86 5.55 7.57
N LEU A 22 -1.99 5.42 6.25
CA LEU A 22 -2.71 4.32 5.61
C LEU A 22 -2.09 2.96 5.97
N LEU A 23 -0.76 2.85 5.90
CA LEU A 23 -0.03 1.66 6.33
C LEU A 23 -0.26 1.36 7.81
N ALA A 24 -0.18 2.37 8.68
CA ALA A 24 -0.39 2.17 10.13
C ALA A 24 -1.81 1.67 10.45
N SER A 25 -2.84 2.27 9.84
CA SER A 25 -4.22 1.77 9.96
C SER A 25 -4.36 0.35 9.43
N ALA A 26 -3.75 0.06 8.29
CA ALA A 26 -3.82 -1.25 7.69
C ALA A 26 -3.04 -2.32 8.50
N VAL A 27 -1.93 -1.98 9.15
CA VAL A 27 -1.25 -2.86 10.12
C VAL A 27 -2.17 -3.16 11.31
N ALA A 28 -2.81 -2.14 11.88
CA ALA A 28 -3.71 -2.31 13.02
C ALA A 28 -4.91 -3.21 12.68
N ASN A 29 -5.45 -3.08 11.48
CA ASN A 29 -6.60 -3.86 11.02
C ASN A 29 -6.24 -5.23 10.45
N ALA A 30 -5.00 -5.41 9.98
CA ALA A 30 -4.49 -6.70 9.57
C ALA A 30 -4.21 -7.63 10.76
N ALA A 31 -4.07 -7.09 11.98
CA ALA A 31 -3.78 -7.89 13.18
C ALA A 31 -4.77 -9.05 13.35
N GLY A 32 -4.25 -10.28 13.36
CA GLY A 32 -5.07 -11.50 13.45
C GLY A 32 -5.48 -12.10 12.11
N ARG A 33 -5.03 -11.51 10.98
CA ARG A 33 -5.19 -12.05 9.63
C ARG A 33 -3.81 -12.31 9.03
N PRO A 34 -3.26 -13.53 9.15
CA PRO A 34 -1.87 -13.82 8.79
C PRO A 34 -1.54 -13.51 7.32
N TRP A 35 -2.52 -13.66 6.42
CA TRP A 35 -2.39 -13.30 5.00
C TRP A 35 -2.29 -11.78 4.77
N ASP A 36 -3.10 -10.98 5.47
CA ASP A 36 -3.07 -9.53 5.36
C ASP A 36 -1.81 -8.97 6.05
N GLU A 37 -1.39 -9.55 7.19
CA GLU A 37 -0.14 -9.16 7.87
C GLU A 37 1.08 -9.36 6.97
N GLN A 38 1.19 -10.51 6.29
CA GLN A 38 2.27 -10.73 5.33
C GLN A 38 2.25 -9.74 4.17
N PHE A 39 1.06 -9.46 3.62
CA PHE A 39 0.92 -8.49 2.54
C PHE A 39 1.38 -7.09 2.97
N ILE A 40 0.92 -6.63 4.14
CA ILE A 40 1.28 -5.32 4.68
C ILE A 40 2.77 -5.25 5.00
N SER A 41 3.33 -6.30 5.58
CA SER A 41 4.76 -6.38 5.91
C SER A 41 5.64 -6.33 4.67
N ASP A 42 5.30 -7.07 3.61
CA ASP A 42 6.03 -7.03 2.34
C ASP A 42 5.94 -5.64 1.68
N LEU A 43 4.76 -5.03 1.72
CA LEU A 43 4.51 -3.71 1.15
C LEU A 43 5.25 -2.60 1.92
N ALA A 44 5.27 -2.69 3.25
CA ALA A 44 6.04 -1.80 4.13
C ALA A 44 7.55 -1.97 3.91
N GLN A 45 8.05 -3.20 3.78
CA GLN A 45 9.46 -3.46 3.51
C GLN A 45 9.90 -2.85 2.17
N ARG A 46 9.10 -3.04 1.11
CA ARG A 46 9.38 -2.41 -0.20
C ARG A 46 9.34 -0.89 -0.12
N TYR A 47 8.40 -0.32 0.64
CA TYR A 47 8.33 1.11 0.85
C TYR A 47 9.53 1.66 1.64
N GLN A 48 10.09 0.90 2.58
CA GLN A 48 11.33 1.28 3.26
C GLN A 48 12.54 1.25 2.32
N GLN A 49 12.58 0.33 1.37
CA GLN A 49 13.68 0.20 0.40
C GLN A 49 13.63 1.25 -0.71
N HIS A 50 12.43 1.53 -1.24
CA HIS A 50 12.25 2.37 -2.44
C HIS A 50 11.61 3.73 -2.15
N GLY A 51 11.09 3.95 -0.94
CA GLY A 51 10.39 5.18 -0.57
C GLY A 51 9.18 5.46 -1.47
N GLN A 52 8.97 6.74 -1.78
CA GLN A 52 7.82 7.17 -2.58
C GLN A 52 7.96 6.90 -4.10
N GLU A 53 9.13 6.43 -4.56
CA GLU A 53 9.33 5.99 -5.94
C GLU A 53 8.79 4.58 -6.19
N MET A 54 8.43 3.86 -5.12
CA MET A 54 7.77 2.56 -5.22
C MET A 54 6.50 2.64 -6.08
N LEU A 55 6.37 1.70 -7.01
CA LEU A 55 5.18 1.50 -7.79
C LEU A 55 4.19 0.63 -7.02
N ILE A 56 2.95 1.08 -6.91
CA ILE A 56 1.85 0.31 -6.35
C ILE A 56 0.84 -0.02 -7.44
N SER A 57 0.47 -1.30 -7.52
CA SER A 57 -0.55 -1.76 -8.47
C SER A 57 -1.95 -1.42 -7.98
N ILE A 58 -2.91 -1.25 -8.90
CA ILE A 58 -4.31 -0.96 -8.58
C ILE A 58 -4.90 -2.00 -7.62
N LEU A 59 -4.59 -3.29 -7.82
CA LEU A 59 -5.02 -4.38 -6.95
C LEU A 59 -4.41 -4.28 -5.54
N GLN A 60 -3.11 -3.97 -5.45
CA GLN A 60 -2.43 -3.80 -4.17
C GLN A 60 -2.97 -2.59 -3.41
N ARG A 61 -3.20 -1.48 -4.11
CA ARG A 61 -3.85 -0.30 -3.56
C ARG A 61 -5.25 -0.62 -3.05
N HIS A 62 -6.04 -1.33 -3.84
CA HIS A 62 -7.40 -1.72 -3.43
C HIS A 62 -7.37 -2.61 -2.19
N GLN A 63 -6.48 -3.60 -2.14
CA GLN A 63 -6.31 -4.45 -0.97
C GLN A 63 -5.87 -3.64 0.26
N LEU A 64 -4.88 -2.75 0.10
CA LEU A 64 -4.40 -1.88 1.17
C LEU A 64 -5.52 -0.99 1.73
N THR A 65 -6.30 -0.36 0.86
CA THR A 65 -7.46 0.47 1.27
C THR A 65 -8.53 -0.37 1.95
N ARG A 66 -8.79 -1.60 1.47
CA ARG A 66 -9.75 -2.51 2.10
C ARG A 66 -9.33 -2.91 3.51
N ILE A 67 -8.04 -3.19 3.73
CA ILE A 67 -7.52 -3.52 5.06
C ILE A 67 -7.54 -2.26 5.95
N ALA A 68 -7.10 -1.12 5.43
CA ALA A 68 -7.07 0.14 6.18
C ALA A 68 -8.46 0.64 6.61
N GLY A 69 -9.50 0.31 5.84
CA GLY A 69 -10.89 0.67 6.13
C GLY A 69 -11.72 -0.44 6.78
N ALA A 70 -11.12 -1.58 7.10
CA ALA A 70 -11.77 -2.66 7.87
C ALA A 70 -11.92 -2.30 9.35
#